data_AF-A0A954G6I6-F1
#
_entry.id   AF-A0A954G6I6-F1
#
_cell.length_a   1.000
_cell.length_b   1.000
_cell.length_c   1.000
_cell.angle_alpha   90.00
_cell.angle_beta   90.00
_cell.angle_gamma   90.00
#
_symmetry.space_group_name_H-M   'P 1'
#
loop_
_entity.id
_entity.type
_entity.pdbx_description
1 polymer ?
#
loop_
_entity_poly.entity_id
_entity_poly.type
_entity_poly.pdbx_seq_one_letter_code
_entity_poly.pdbx_strand_id
1 'polypeptide(L)'
;MSPMHRRTGFTLVELLVIIAMITVLIALLLPAVQQARESARRSTCKDQLKQIVVALHNYHETHGMFPAGYYTRSNPGLTVSGLENRATGFVMLLPFLNQSALYNLYNFDIGTGGSPDQQGGLKQVDQLAFLNQTRLPVYQCPSADREILNLKLNPRDGHLDSSDSGSSYTSSYAFSSGNKFNAANGHFWAIYSGPTRSGDRGIMTPNSGNRFLDIEDGLTNTFIIGEAELNDTQTDYSGTVTAIDNQDVVARRHAFWTEGMHHSLRSTFMPPFKSIEDCVISFGPDEWRDCNYSFGSPHQGGLHMGMADGSIRFVSEYIYLSTWRSMGSMNELTPQAL
;
A
#
# COMPACT_ATOMS: atom_id res chain seq x y z
N MET A 1 52.29 -55.57 -18.23
CA MET A 1 51.09 -56.30 -17.79
C MET A 1 50.22 -55.32 -17.03
N SER A 2 49.18 -54.80 -17.68
CA SER A 2 48.25 -53.83 -17.05
C SER A 2 47.07 -54.59 -16.45
N PRO A 3 46.69 -54.36 -15.18
CA PRO A 3 45.61 -55.09 -14.55
C PRO A 3 44.27 -54.74 -15.21
N MET A 4 43.51 -55.75 -15.65
CA MET A 4 42.14 -55.58 -16.15
C MET A 4 41.25 -55.07 -15.01
N HIS A 5 40.77 -53.83 -15.14
CA HIS A 5 39.80 -53.26 -14.21
C HIS A 5 38.44 -53.95 -14.45
N ARG A 6 37.99 -54.79 -13.52
CA ARG A 6 36.63 -55.34 -13.54
C ARG A 6 35.64 -54.18 -13.39
N ARG A 7 34.87 -53.91 -14.44
CA ARG A 7 33.72 -53.00 -14.35
C ARG A 7 32.64 -53.67 -13.51
N THR A 8 32.40 -53.16 -12.32
CA THR A 8 31.23 -53.52 -11.51
C THR A 8 29.99 -52.91 -12.17
N GLY A 9 29.08 -53.75 -12.66
CA GLY A 9 27.80 -53.32 -13.22
C GLY A 9 26.87 -52.88 -12.09
N PHE A 10 26.19 -51.75 -12.29
CA PHE A 10 25.22 -51.23 -11.34
C PHE A 10 23.93 -52.04 -11.40
N THR A 11 23.40 -52.49 -10.26
CA THR A 11 22.15 -53.24 -10.24
C THR A 11 20.95 -52.30 -10.36
N LEU A 12 19.89 -52.73 -11.03
CA LEU A 12 18.65 -51.95 -11.18
C LEU A 12 18.06 -51.58 -9.80
N VAL A 13 18.24 -52.44 -8.80
CA VAL A 13 17.77 -52.24 -7.43
C VAL A 13 18.53 -51.11 -6.73
N GLU A 14 19.86 -51.06 -6.86
CA GLU A 14 20.67 -49.96 -6.29
C GLU A 14 20.27 -48.60 -6.87
N LEU A 15 19.99 -48.55 -8.18
CA LEU A 15 19.50 -47.32 -8.81
C LEU A 15 18.14 -46.90 -8.27
N LEU A 16 17.23 -47.86 -8.11
CA LEU A 16 15.87 -47.60 -7.65
C LEU A 16 15.85 -47.10 -6.19
N VAL A 17 16.70 -47.65 -5.32
CA VAL A 17 16.81 -47.18 -3.94
C VAL A 17 17.38 -45.76 -3.87
N ILE A 18 18.38 -45.45 -4.70
CA ILE A 18 18.99 -44.11 -4.72
C ILE A 18 17.99 -43.05 -5.17
N ILE A 19 17.25 -43.30 -6.25
CA ILE A 19 16.24 -42.34 -6.69
C ILE A 19 15.13 -42.21 -5.65
N ALA A 20 14.72 -43.30 -4.99
CA ALA A 20 13.69 -43.27 -3.94
C ALA A 20 14.13 -42.45 -2.72
N MET A 21 15.39 -42.55 -2.28
CA MET A 21 15.86 -41.71 -1.17
C MET A 21 15.99 -40.24 -1.57
N ILE A 22 16.44 -39.93 -2.80
CA ILE A 22 16.56 -38.55 -3.29
C ILE A 22 15.17 -37.89 -3.38
N THR A 23 14.16 -38.62 -3.90
CA THR A 23 12.79 -38.07 -3.98
C THR A 23 12.20 -37.79 -2.60
N VAL A 24 12.42 -38.67 -1.62
CA VAL A 24 11.99 -38.45 -0.23
C VAL A 24 12.69 -37.23 0.38
N LEU A 25 14.01 -37.10 0.19
CA LEU A 25 14.75 -35.94 0.70
C LEU A 25 14.25 -34.62 0.08
N ILE A 26 14.06 -34.58 -1.24
CA ILE A 26 13.54 -33.38 -1.91
C ILE A 26 12.11 -33.07 -1.45
N ALA A 27 11.26 -34.09 -1.29
CA ALA A 27 9.89 -33.91 -0.82
C ALA A 27 9.82 -33.32 0.59
N LEU A 28 10.77 -33.65 1.47
CA LEU A 28 10.87 -33.08 2.82
C LEU A 28 11.51 -31.69 2.83
N LEU A 29 12.44 -31.42 1.91
CA LEU A 29 13.12 -30.12 1.83
C LEU A 29 12.27 -29.03 1.16
N LEU A 30 11.42 -29.38 0.18
CA LEU A 30 10.66 -28.40 -0.57
C LEU A 30 9.71 -27.54 0.31
N PRO A 31 8.89 -28.11 1.22
CA PRO A 31 8.05 -27.31 2.12
C PRO A 31 8.87 -26.40 3.03
N ALA A 32 9.99 -26.92 3.57
CA ALA A 32 10.87 -26.17 4.46
C ALA A 32 11.55 -24.97 3.75
N VAL A 33 11.98 -25.16 2.50
CA VAL A 33 12.58 -24.08 1.70
C VAL A 33 11.55 -22.99 1.41
N GLN A 34 10.29 -23.32 1.18
CA GLN A 34 9.24 -22.30 0.95
C GLN A 34 8.91 -21.51 2.21
N GLN A 35 8.81 -22.18 3.36
CA GLN A 35 8.61 -21.50 4.65
C GLN A 35 9.78 -20.56 4.97
N ALA A 36 11.02 -21.02 4.75
CA ALA A 36 12.21 -20.19 4.94
C ALA A 36 12.22 -18.97 4.00
N ARG A 37 11.83 -19.15 2.73
CA ARG A 37 11.72 -18.05 1.76
C ARG A 37 10.69 -17.02 2.17
N GLU A 38 9.51 -17.44 2.62
CA GLU A 38 8.48 -16.48 3.04
C GLU A 38 8.89 -15.74 4.31
N SER A 39 9.51 -16.41 5.28
CA SER A 39 10.07 -15.75 6.46
C SER A 39 11.10 -14.67 6.10
N ALA A 40 11.96 -14.94 5.12
CA ALA A 40 12.93 -13.96 4.63
C ALA A 40 12.26 -12.77 3.92
N ARG A 41 11.25 -13.03 3.07
CA ARG A 41 10.49 -11.96 2.40
C ARG A 41 9.74 -11.09 3.42
N ARG A 42 9.09 -11.71 4.40
CA ARG A 42 8.42 -11.04 5.52
C ARG A 42 9.36 -10.15 6.33
N SER A 43 10.56 -10.64 6.61
CA SER A 43 11.59 -9.83 7.28
C SER A 43 12.02 -8.63 6.43
N THR A 44 12.12 -8.82 5.12
CA THR A 44 12.44 -7.74 4.17
C THR A 44 11.33 -6.68 4.12
N CYS A 45 10.05 -7.08 4.11
CA CYS A 45 8.93 -6.11 4.13
C CYS A 45 8.93 -5.29 5.42
N LYS A 46 9.16 -5.94 6.56
CA LYS A 46 9.34 -5.26 7.86
C LYS A 46 10.50 -4.26 7.84
N ASP A 47 11.64 -4.62 7.26
CA ASP A 47 12.82 -3.75 7.19
C ASP A 47 12.62 -2.54 6.27
N GLN A 48 11.94 -2.73 5.14
CA GLN A 48 11.52 -1.64 4.25
C GLN A 48 10.56 -0.69 4.96
N LEU A 49 9.53 -1.22 5.63
CA LEU A 49 8.60 -0.41 6.42
C LEU A 49 9.34 0.38 7.52
N LYS A 50 10.33 -0.25 8.18
CA LYS A 50 11.18 0.42 9.15
C LYS A 50 11.98 1.57 8.53
N GLN A 51 12.51 1.42 7.32
CA GLN A 51 13.20 2.51 6.61
C GLN A 51 12.27 3.70 6.35
N ILE A 52 11.02 3.44 5.92
CA ILE A 52 10.03 4.50 5.69
C ILE A 52 9.67 5.22 6.99
N VAL A 53 9.48 4.47 8.07
CA VAL A 53 9.18 5.03 9.39
C VAL A 53 10.34 5.86 9.94
N VAL A 54 11.59 5.42 9.76
CA VAL A 54 12.77 6.24 10.11
C VAL A 54 12.80 7.52 9.27
N ALA A 55 12.50 7.44 7.97
CA ALA A 55 12.40 8.61 7.11
C ALA A 55 11.29 9.58 7.56
N LEU A 56 10.15 9.09 8.05
CA LEU A 56 9.08 9.91 8.64
C LEU A 56 9.56 10.68 9.87
N HIS A 57 10.32 10.04 10.76
CA HIS A 57 10.90 10.70 11.93
C HIS A 57 11.96 11.73 11.54
N ASN A 58 12.83 11.43 10.57
CA ASN A 58 13.81 12.41 10.07
C ASN A 58 13.12 13.60 9.40
N TYR A 59 12.04 13.37 8.65
CA TYR A 59 11.21 14.43 8.08
C TYR A 59 10.60 15.31 9.18
N HIS A 60 10.07 14.68 10.23
CA HIS A 60 9.52 15.39 11.39
C HIS A 60 10.59 16.22 12.10
N GLU A 61 11.80 15.68 12.30
CA GLU A 61 12.91 16.40 12.91
C GLU A 61 13.28 17.67 12.13
N THR A 62 13.27 17.63 10.80
CA THR A 62 13.61 18.80 9.97
C THR A 62 12.46 19.79 9.78
N HIS A 63 11.20 19.33 9.71
CA HIS A 63 10.03 20.17 9.39
C HIS A 63 9.15 20.50 10.61
N GLY A 64 9.38 19.85 11.76
CA GLY A 64 8.58 19.98 12.98
C GLY A 64 7.20 19.30 12.92
N MET A 65 6.87 18.62 11.82
CA MET A 65 5.59 17.98 11.56
C MET A 65 5.75 16.77 10.63
N PHE A 66 4.83 15.82 10.69
CA PHE A 66 4.73 14.75 9.71
C PHE A 66 4.27 15.29 8.36
N PRO A 67 4.65 14.65 7.24
CA PRO A 67 4.14 15.04 5.94
C PRO A 67 2.62 14.79 5.87
N ALA A 68 1.92 15.48 4.97
CA ALA A 68 0.55 15.11 4.67
C ALA A 68 0.50 13.72 4.01
N GLY A 69 -0.63 13.01 4.15
CA GLY A 69 -0.87 11.79 3.38
C GLY A 69 -0.78 12.05 1.87
N TYR A 70 -1.47 13.11 1.43
CA TYR A 70 -1.31 13.72 0.12
C TYR A 70 -1.62 15.22 0.18
N TYR A 71 -1.12 15.94 -0.82
CA TYR A 71 -1.24 17.38 -0.96
C TYR A 71 -2.22 17.71 -2.09
N THR A 72 -3.15 18.60 -1.79
CA THR A 72 -4.10 19.17 -2.76
C THR A 72 -4.19 20.67 -2.63
N ARG A 73 -4.56 21.34 -3.71
CA ARG A 73 -4.76 22.79 -3.73
C ARG A 73 -6.13 23.11 -4.27
N SER A 74 -6.80 24.14 -3.73
CA SER A 74 -8.01 24.65 -4.35
C SER A 74 -7.70 25.22 -5.74
N ASN A 75 -8.42 24.73 -6.74
CA ASN A 75 -8.35 25.16 -8.12
C ASN A 75 -9.78 25.46 -8.62
N PRO A 76 -10.16 26.75 -8.72
CA PRO A 76 -11.48 27.17 -9.18
C PRO A 76 -11.82 26.75 -10.61
N GLY A 77 -10.84 26.31 -11.40
CA GLY A 77 -11.03 25.79 -12.76
C GLY A 77 -11.53 24.34 -12.81
N LEU A 78 -11.56 23.62 -11.67
CA LEU A 78 -12.01 22.23 -11.60
C LEU A 78 -13.48 22.13 -11.20
N THR A 79 -14.29 21.46 -12.01
CA THR A 79 -15.76 21.41 -11.87
C THR A 79 -16.27 20.34 -10.90
N VAL A 80 -15.50 19.28 -10.63
CA VAL A 80 -15.98 18.10 -9.88
C VAL A 80 -15.57 18.11 -8.40
N SER A 81 -14.58 18.92 -8.01
CA SER A 81 -14.15 19.02 -6.60
C SER A 81 -13.56 20.37 -6.20
N GLY A 82 -13.23 21.25 -7.16
CA GLY A 82 -12.45 22.46 -6.91
C GLY A 82 -11.08 22.20 -6.28
N LEU A 83 -10.56 20.95 -6.31
CA LEU A 83 -9.30 20.53 -5.69
C LEU A 83 -8.41 19.81 -6.71
N GLU A 84 -7.16 20.26 -6.82
CA GLU A 84 -6.13 19.72 -7.68
C GLU A 84 -5.13 18.90 -6.83
N ASN A 85 -4.92 17.65 -7.20
CA ASN A 85 -3.97 16.74 -6.54
C ASN A 85 -2.54 17.05 -6.94
N ARG A 86 -1.58 16.98 -6.02
CA ARG A 86 -0.22 17.50 -6.24
C ARG A 86 0.91 16.52 -5.93
N ALA A 87 0.95 15.96 -4.72
CA ALA A 87 2.02 15.06 -4.30
C ALA A 87 1.53 14.17 -3.16
N THR A 88 2.24 13.09 -2.89
CA THR A 88 2.00 12.25 -1.70
C THR A 88 3.01 12.55 -0.61
N GLY A 89 2.74 12.08 0.60
CA GLY A 89 3.75 12.01 1.67
C GLY A 89 4.99 11.21 1.24
N PHE A 90 4.84 10.19 0.40
CA PHE A 90 5.97 9.37 -0.07
C PHE A 90 6.98 10.17 -0.90
N VAL A 91 6.52 11.12 -1.73
CA VAL A 91 7.43 12.02 -2.47
C VAL A 91 8.26 12.84 -1.48
N MET A 92 7.63 13.34 -0.42
CA MET A 92 8.29 14.17 0.59
C MET A 92 9.35 13.41 1.41
N LEU A 93 9.25 12.08 1.47
CA LEU A 93 10.21 11.22 2.16
C LEU A 93 11.46 10.88 1.32
N LEU A 94 11.43 11.11 0.00
CA LEU A 94 12.54 10.72 -0.89
C LEU A 94 13.91 11.26 -0.46
N PRO A 95 14.09 12.53 -0.02
CA PRO A 95 15.38 13.02 0.46
C PRO A 95 15.91 12.24 1.67
N PHE A 96 15.01 11.75 2.53
CA PHE A 96 15.33 10.97 3.74
C PHE A 96 15.55 9.47 3.45
N LEU A 97 15.28 9.04 2.21
CA LEU A 97 15.48 7.68 1.71
C LEU A 97 16.66 7.59 0.73
N ASN A 98 17.56 8.59 0.71
CA ASN A 98 18.66 8.71 -0.24
C ASN A 98 18.21 8.78 -1.71
N GLN A 99 17.02 9.33 -1.97
CA GLN A 99 16.43 9.49 -3.30
C GLN A 99 16.27 10.98 -3.68
N SER A 100 17.18 11.85 -3.21
CA SER A 100 17.13 13.30 -3.48
C SER A 100 17.15 13.63 -4.97
N ALA A 101 17.79 12.81 -5.81
CA ALA A 101 17.77 12.97 -7.26
C ALA A 101 16.34 12.86 -7.84
N LEU A 102 15.56 11.88 -7.36
CA LEU A 102 14.16 11.71 -7.79
C LEU A 102 13.27 12.84 -7.24
N TYR A 103 13.52 13.28 -6.01
CA TYR A 103 12.82 14.43 -5.42
C TYR A 103 12.98 15.70 -6.28
N ASN A 104 14.20 15.98 -6.74
CA ASN A 104 14.49 17.18 -7.54
C ASN A 104 13.90 17.13 -8.95
N LEU A 105 13.56 15.94 -9.45
CA LEU A 105 12.85 15.77 -10.72
C LEU A 105 11.34 16.01 -10.58
N TYR A 106 10.82 15.97 -9.36
CA TYR A 106 9.40 16.15 -9.08
C TYR A 106 9.00 17.62 -9.17
N ASN A 107 7.98 17.92 -9.99
CA ASN A 107 7.45 19.28 -10.13
C ASN A 107 6.18 19.46 -9.30
N PHE A 108 6.30 20.09 -8.13
CA PHE A 108 5.18 20.36 -7.22
C PHE A 108 4.19 21.42 -7.73
N ASP A 109 4.59 22.22 -8.73
CA ASP A 109 3.73 23.22 -9.37
C ASP A 109 2.82 22.62 -10.44
N ILE A 110 2.91 21.31 -10.69
CA ILE A 110 2.04 20.58 -11.60
C ILE A 110 1.07 19.68 -10.83
N GLY A 111 -0.19 19.65 -11.27
CA GLY A 111 -1.19 18.71 -10.75
C GLY A 111 -0.90 17.29 -11.22
N THR A 112 -0.93 16.32 -10.31
CA THR A 112 -0.78 14.89 -10.65
C THR A 112 -2.10 14.23 -11.03
N GLY A 113 -3.23 14.87 -10.73
CA GLY A 113 -4.55 14.36 -11.09
C GLY A 113 -5.71 15.29 -10.72
N GLY A 114 -6.79 15.19 -11.48
CA GLY A 114 -8.01 15.99 -11.36
C GLY A 114 -8.80 15.88 -12.67
N SER A 115 -10.13 15.91 -12.61
CA SER A 115 -10.98 15.95 -13.82
C SER A 115 -10.53 17.11 -14.73
N PRO A 116 -10.46 16.95 -16.06
CA PRO A 116 -10.18 18.03 -16.98
C PRO A 116 -11.07 19.21 -16.67
N ASP A 117 -10.48 20.39 -16.79
CA ASP A 117 -11.26 21.53 -17.19
C ASP A 117 -11.99 21.23 -18.53
N GLN A 118 -13.08 21.94 -18.79
CA GLN A 118 -13.70 21.98 -20.12
C GLN A 118 -12.79 22.64 -21.17
N GLN A 119 -11.48 22.84 -20.88
CA GLN A 119 -10.48 23.52 -21.71
C GLN A 119 -9.22 22.67 -22.03
N GLY A 120 -9.18 21.38 -21.66
CA GLY A 120 -8.12 20.45 -22.10
C GLY A 120 -6.75 20.66 -21.45
N GLY A 121 -6.67 21.22 -20.25
CA GLY A 121 -5.44 21.55 -19.54
C GLY A 121 -4.82 20.43 -18.73
N LEU A 122 -4.57 19.24 -19.30
CA LEU A 122 -3.51 18.38 -18.74
C LEU A 122 -2.14 18.94 -19.11
N LYS A 123 -1.54 19.72 -18.22
CA LYS A 123 -0.08 19.96 -18.25
C LYS A 123 0.46 19.20 -17.04
N GLN A 124 1.20 18.10 -17.12
CA GLN A 124 2.08 17.58 -18.15
C GLN A 124 2.30 16.08 -17.86
N VAL A 125 1.86 15.19 -18.75
CA VAL A 125 1.89 13.72 -18.54
C VAL A 125 3.33 13.15 -18.61
N ASP A 126 4.28 13.90 -19.19
CA ASP A 126 5.61 13.37 -19.54
C ASP A 126 6.61 13.31 -18.38
N GLN A 127 6.64 14.32 -17.48
CA GLN A 127 7.57 14.32 -16.34
C GLN A 127 7.19 13.28 -15.27
N LEU A 128 5.89 13.14 -15.00
CA LEU A 128 5.38 12.12 -14.09
C LEU A 128 5.48 10.71 -14.70
N ALA A 129 5.43 10.56 -16.03
CA ALA A 129 5.58 9.25 -16.67
C ALA A 129 6.92 8.57 -16.33
N PHE A 130 8.03 9.32 -16.32
CA PHE A 130 9.33 8.77 -15.92
C PHE A 130 9.36 8.35 -14.45
N LEU A 131 8.82 9.19 -13.56
CA LEU A 131 8.77 8.91 -12.13
C LEU A 131 7.85 7.71 -11.84
N ASN A 132 6.70 7.63 -12.49
CA ASN A 132 5.77 6.50 -12.37
C ASN A 132 6.43 5.18 -12.81
N GLN A 133 7.32 5.21 -13.80
CA GLN A 133 8.09 4.05 -14.25
C GLN A 133 9.35 3.76 -13.42
N THR A 134 9.62 4.56 -12.38
CA THR A 134 10.79 4.33 -11.52
C THR A 134 10.43 3.37 -10.39
N ARG A 135 11.07 2.21 -10.39
CA ARG A 135 10.94 1.23 -9.32
C ARG A 135 11.75 1.66 -8.10
N LEU A 136 11.07 1.87 -6.96
CA LEU A 136 11.69 2.13 -5.66
C LEU A 136 11.58 0.89 -4.76
N PRO A 137 12.67 0.12 -4.57
CA PRO A 137 12.63 -1.09 -3.74
C PRO A 137 12.19 -0.84 -2.31
N VAL A 138 12.43 0.36 -1.76
CA VAL A 138 12.01 0.71 -0.38
C VAL A 138 10.49 0.74 -0.21
N TYR A 139 9.73 1.02 -1.28
CA TYR A 139 8.27 1.04 -1.24
C TYR A 139 7.63 -0.30 -1.61
N GLN A 140 8.41 -1.34 -1.91
CA GLN A 140 7.87 -2.60 -2.45
C GLN A 140 8.19 -3.80 -1.58
N CYS A 141 7.14 -4.40 -1.00
CA CYS A 141 7.25 -5.64 -0.27
C CYS A 141 7.53 -6.81 -1.24
N PRO A 142 8.57 -7.63 -1.06
CA PRO A 142 8.82 -8.79 -1.93
C PRO A 142 7.75 -9.90 -1.84
N SER A 143 6.88 -9.90 -0.83
CA SER A 143 5.74 -10.82 -0.76
C SER A 143 4.50 -10.30 -1.50
N ALA A 144 4.46 -9.02 -1.86
CA ALA A 144 3.41 -8.47 -2.73
C ALA A 144 3.49 -9.10 -4.12
N ASP A 145 2.32 -9.44 -4.70
CA ASP A 145 2.30 -9.86 -6.09
C ASP A 145 2.68 -8.67 -6.96
N ARG A 146 3.68 -8.88 -7.81
CA ARG A 146 4.32 -7.79 -8.56
C ARG A 146 3.61 -7.62 -9.87
N GLU A 147 2.34 -7.24 -9.82
CA GLU A 147 1.71 -6.79 -11.04
C GLU A 147 2.25 -5.39 -11.35
N ILE A 148 3.06 -5.31 -12.42
CA ILE A 148 3.25 -4.02 -13.08
C ILE A 148 1.87 -3.64 -13.57
N LEU A 149 1.21 -2.75 -12.82
CA LEU A 149 -0.04 -2.17 -13.25
C LEU A 149 0.23 -1.43 -14.56
N ASN A 150 -0.25 -2.00 -15.67
CA ASN A 150 -0.27 -1.35 -16.97
C ASN A 150 -1.41 -0.33 -17.02
N LEU A 151 -1.43 0.57 -16.04
CA LEU A 151 -2.46 1.57 -15.85
C LEU A 151 -1.84 2.94 -16.15
N LYS A 152 -2.23 3.56 -17.27
CA LYS A 152 -2.03 5.01 -17.42
C LYS A 152 -3.08 5.76 -16.63
N LEU A 153 -2.67 6.94 -16.18
CA LEU A 153 -3.56 7.99 -15.71
C LEU A 153 -4.53 8.34 -16.86
N ASN A 154 -5.85 8.23 -16.65
CA ASN A 154 -6.79 8.85 -17.59
C ASN A 154 -6.73 10.36 -17.36
N PRO A 155 -6.44 11.13 -18.42
CA PRO A 155 -6.68 12.57 -18.41
C PRO A 155 -8.05 13.00 -17.93
N ARG A 156 -9.07 12.19 -18.18
CA ARG A 156 -10.47 12.63 -18.18
C ARG A 156 -11.20 12.62 -16.85
N ASP A 157 -10.70 11.89 -15.85
CA ASP A 157 -11.43 11.79 -14.58
C ASP A 157 -10.51 11.80 -13.35
N GLY A 158 -9.18 11.86 -13.54
CA GLY A 158 -8.25 11.55 -12.45
C GLY A 158 -8.37 10.09 -11.96
N HIS A 159 -9.09 9.25 -12.71
CA HIS A 159 -9.13 7.80 -12.56
C HIS A 159 -8.16 7.15 -13.54
N LEU A 160 -7.72 5.94 -13.23
CA LEU A 160 -6.80 5.17 -14.05
C LEU A 160 -7.62 4.43 -15.11
N ASP A 161 -7.69 4.95 -16.33
CA ASP A 161 -8.35 4.26 -17.44
C ASP A 161 -7.33 3.42 -18.20
N SER A 162 -7.67 2.15 -18.34
CA SER A 162 -6.89 1.11 -19.00
C SER A 162 -6.83 1.23 -20.52
N SER A 163 -7.50 2.23 -21.10
CA SER A 163 -7.60 2.39 -22.54
C SER A 163 -6.30 2.82 -23.23
N ASP A 164 -5.27 3.27 -22.50
CA ASP A 164 -3.93 3.52 -23.04
C ASP A 164 -2.82 2.98 -22.12
N SER A 165 -1.90 2.20 -22.67
CA SER A 165 -0.93 1.39 -21.93
C SER A 165 0.30 2.16 -21.44
N GLY A 166 0.58 2.09 -20.14
CA GLY A 166 1.76 2.66 -19.49
C GLY A 166 1.91 2.12 -18.06
N SER A 167 3.07 1.57 -17.74
CA SER A 167 3.35 0.89 -16.48
C SER A 167 3.63 1.88 -15.34
N SER A 168 2.92 1.76 -14.21
CA SER A 168 3.19 2.56 -13.00
C SER A 168 3.62 1.65 -11.84
N TYR A 169 4.78 1.93 -11.23
CA TYR A 169 5.22 1.26 -10.02
C TYR A 169 4.55 1.89 -8.80
N THR A 170 3.91 1.04 -8.01
CA THR A 170 3.20 1.41 -6.80
C THR A 170 3.99 1.02 -5.55
N SER A 171 3.49 1.49 -4.41
CA SER A 171 3.91 1.15 -3.06
C SER A 171 3.01 0.05 -2.50
N SER A 172 3.62 -0.95 -1.88
CA SER A 172 2.95 -1.98 -1.08
C SER A 172 2.58 -1.48 0.33
N TYR A 173 2.96 -0.24 0.65
CA TYR A 173 2.70 0.41 1.93
C TYR A 173 1.86 1.66 1.73
N ALA A 174 0.99 1.97 2.68
CA ALA A 174 0.14 3.16 2.65
C ALA A 174 0.09 3.83 4.02
N PHE A 175 -0.16 5.13 4.03
CA PHE A 175 -0.28 5.90 5.27
C PHE A 175 -1.63 5.72 5.94
N SER A 176 -1.67 5.84 7.27
CA SER A 176 -2.91 5.74 8.06
C SER A 176 -3.67 7.07 8.10
N SER A 177 -4.88 7.06 7.54
CA SER A 177 -5.82 8.19 7.56
C SER A 177 -6.83 8.16 8.71
N GLY A 178 -6.78 7.11 9.54
CA GLY A 178 -7.69 6.92 10.68
C GLY A 178 -8.82 5.95 10.37
N ASN A 179 -9.89 6.05 11.16
CA ASN A 179 -11.09 5.22 11.08
C ASN A 179 -12.34 6.01 10.65
N LYS A 180 -12.17 7.23 10.14
CA LYS A 180 -13.27 8.14 9.78
C LYS A 180 -14.25 7.53 8.78
N PHE A 181 -15.55 7.62 9.06
CA PHE A 181 -16.63 7.20 8.16
C PHE A 181 -17.60 8.35 7.87
N ASN A 182 -18.04 8.49 6.62
CA ASN A 182 -19.07 9.45 6.25
C ASN A 182 -20.38 8.70 6.00
N ALA A 183 -21.38 8.88 6.85
CA ALA A 183 -22.66 8.17 6.75
C ALA A 183 -23.45 8.48 5.46
N ALA A 184 -23.21 9.61 4.80
CA ALA A 184 -23.89 9.96 3.56
C ALA A 184 -23.28 9.26 2.33
N ASN A 185 -21.95 9.08 2.32
CA ASN A 185 -21.20 8.72 1.13
C ASN A 185 -20.25 7.52 1.33
N GLY A 186 -20.17 6.93 2.52
CA GLY A 186 -19.26 5.81 2.82
C GLY A 186 -17.86 6.23 3.26
N HIS A 187 -16.96 5.25 3.39
CA HIS A 187 -15.59 5.47 3.87
C HIS A 187 -14.70 6.16 2.81
N PHE A 188 -14.85 5.80 1.54
CA PHE A 188 -14.11 6.45 0.42
C PHE A 188 -14.10 7.98 0.53
N TRP A 189 -15.27 8.59 0.65
CA TRP A 189 -15.42 10.05 0.68
C TRP A 189 -14.98 10.67 2.02
N ALA A 190 -14.89 9.85 3.08
CA ALA A 190 -14.37 10.30 4.36
C ALA A 190 -12.89 10.65 4.27
N ILE A 191 -12.10 9.93 3.46
CA ILE A 191 -10.67 10.22 3.21
C ILE A 191 -10.49 11.58 2.51
N TYR A 192 -11.41 11.97 1.62
CA TYR A 192 -11.35 13.25 0.90
C TYR A 192 -11.66 14.46 1.77
N SER A 193 -12.60 14.28 2.68
CA SER A 193 -12.95 15.33 3.62
C SER A 193 -11.78 15.49 4.59
N GLY A 194 -11.00 16.56 4.40
CA GLY A 194 -9.81 16.89 5.20
C GLY A 194 -10.07 16.94 6.72
N PRO A 195 -9.15 17.47 7.52
CA PRO A 195 -9.22 17.39 8.98
C PRO A 195 -10.56 17.92 9.58
N THR A 196 -11.53 17.06 9.88
CA THR A 196 -12.83 17.39 10.54
C THR A 196 -12.76 17.08 12.02
N ARG A 197 -13.10 18.00 12.95
CA ARG A 197 -12.75 17.93 14.41
C ARG A 197 -13.26 16.68 15.18
N SER A 198 -13.88 15.72 14.51
CA SER A 198 -14.23 14.40 15.03
C SER A 198 -12.98 13.59 15.38
N GLY A 199 -13.05 12.82 16.46
CA GLY A 199 -11.97 12.01 17.04
C GLY A 199 -11.54 10.79 16.23
N ASP A 200 -11.87 10.75 14.93
CA ASP A 200 -11.68 9.58 14.06
C ASP A 200 -10.54 9.80 13.05
N ARG A 201 -9.57 10.67 13.39
CA ARG A 201 -8.54 11.10 12.44
C ARG A 201 -7.23 10.35 12.66
N GLY A 202 -6.65 9.87 11.58
CA GLY A 202 -5.27 9.39 11.59
C GLY A 202 -4.26 10.52 11.47
N ILE A 203 -3.00 10.15 11.65
CA ILE A 203 -1.84 11.06 11.58
C ILE A 203 -1.67 11.63 10.16
N MET A 204 -1.99 10.84 9.13
CA MET A 204 -1.71 11.17 7.74
C MET A 204 -3.01 11.38 6.97
N THR A 205 -3.46 12.63 6.87
CA THR A 205 -4.70 13.02 6.17
C THR A 205 -4.42 14.06 5.08
N PRO A 206 -5.37 14.41 4.19
CA PRO A 206 -5.12 15.38 3.13
C PRO A 206 -4.69 16.74 3.70
N ASN A 207 -3.60 17.30 3.18
CA ASN A 207 -3.03 18.58 3.61
C ASN A 207 -2.76 18.69 5.13
N SER A 208 -2.55 17.57 5.81
CA SER A 208 -2.22 17.56 7.23
C SER A 208 -0.76 17.94 7.51
N GLY A 209 -0.50 18.33 8.74
CA GLY A 209 0.82 18.65 9.27
C GLY A 209 0.86 18.35 10.77
N ASN A 210 0.46 17.14 11.13
CA ASN A 210 0.34 16.73 12.53
C ASN A 210 1.74 16.56 13.15
N ARG A 211 1.87 16.91 14.43
CA ARG A 211 3.11 16.82 15.21
C ARG A 211 2.98 15.67 16.21
N PHE A 212 4.08 15.23 16.80
CA PHE A 212 4.05 14.25 17.89
C PHE A 212 3.10 14.64 19.04
N LEU A 213 2.99 15.94 19.34
CA LEU A 213 2.10 16.45 20.39
C LEU A 213 0.61 16.36 20.05
N ASP A 214 0.27 16.23 18.76
CA ASP A 214 -1.13 16.17 18.31
C ASP A 214 -1.67 14.72 18.37
N ILE A 215 -0.84 13.75 18.80
CA ILE A 215 -1.19 12.33 18.95
C ILE A 215 -1.47 12.07 20.44
N GLU A 216 -2.73 12.26 20.83
CA GLU A 216 -3.21 12.19 22.21
C GLU A 216 -3.30 10.75 22.75
N ASP A 217 -3.55 9.77 21.88
CA ASP A 217 -3.65 8.34 22.26
C ASP A 217 -2.29 7.66 22.51
N GLY A 218 -1.20 8.40 22.28
CA GLY A 218 0.17 7.97 22.48
C GLY A 218 0.80 7.36 21.23
N LEU A 219 2.08 7.71 21.00
CA LEU A 219 2.83 7.31 19.82
C LEU A 219 2.95 5.79 19.63
N THR A 220 2.96 5.05 20.74
CA THR A 220 3.07 3.58 20.78
C THR A 220 1.76 2.88 20.42
N ASN A 221 0.63 3.60 20.35
CA ASN A 221 -0.70 3.04 20.14
C ASN A 221 -1.34 3.49 18.82
N THR A 222 -0.77 4.51 18.16
CA THR A 222 -1.29 5.01 16.88
C THR A 222 -0.48 4.50 15.68
N PHE A 223 -1.18 3.96 14.68
CA PHE A 223 -0.62 3.58 13.39
C PHE A 223 -0.36 4.82 12.52
N ILE A 224 0.81 4.84 11.87
CA ILE A 224 1.18 5.92 10.93
C ILE A 224 1.27 5.42 9.48
N ILE A 225 1.67 4.17 9.27
CA ILE A 225 1.83 3.54 7.96
C ILE A 225 1.70 2.02 8.11
N GLY A 226 1.32 1.32 7.06
CA GLY A 226 1.19 -0.14 7.09
C GLY A 226 1.23 -0.77 5.71
N GLU A 227 1.33 -2.09 5.69
CA GLU A 227 1.15 -2.87 4.46
C GLU A 227 -0.29 -2.71 3.94
N ALA A 228 -0.42 -2.48 2.64
CA ALA A 228 -1.68 -2.19 1.98
C ALA A 228 -1.92 -3.05 0.74
N GLU A 229 -1.07 -4.05 0.53
CA GLU A 229 -1.16 -4.94 -0.62
C GLU A 229 -2.10 -6.10 -0.33
N LEU A 230 -3.00 -6.38 -1.27
CA LEU A 230 -3.98 -7.46 -1.18
C LEU A 230 -3.72 -8.49 -2.28
N ASN A 231 -3.83 -9.78 -1.96
CA ASN A 231 -3.80 -10.80 -2.99
C ASN A 231 -5.08 -10.69 -3.83
N ASP A 232 -4.92 -10.52 -5.14
CA ASP A 232 -6.02 -10.56 -6.09
C ASP A 232 -5.97 -11.84 -6.92
N THR A 233 -6.99 -12.68 -6.78
CA THR A 233 -7.21 -13.81 -7.67
C THR A 233 -8.20 -13.48 -8.80
N GLN A 234 -8.76 -12.27 -8.82
CA GLN A 234 -9.95 -11.95 -9.58
C GLN A 234 -9.79 -10.65 -10.39
N THR A 235 -9.29 -10.80 -11.62
CA THR A 235 -9.39 -9.77 -12.67
C THR A 235 -10.83 -9.47 -13.10
N ASP A 236 -11.81 -10.25 -12.62
CA ASP A 236 -13.21 -10.17 -13.03
C ASP A 236 -14.15 -10.14 -11.84
N TYR A 237 -14.43 -8.93 -11.34
CA TYR A 237 -15.58 -8.71 -10.48
C TYR A 237 -16.85 -8.94 -11.32
N SER A 238 -17.38 -10.17 -11.35
CA SER A 238 -18.50 -10.55 -12.24
C SER A 238 -19.88 -10.08 -11.74
N GLY A 239 -19.93 -9.09 -10.85
CA GLY A 239 -21.15 -8.51 -10.31
C GLY A 239 -21.42 -7.14 -10.89
N THR A 240 -22.05 -7.04 -12.06
CA THR A 240 -22.61 -5.80 -12.64
C THR A 240 -21.66 -4.59 -12.65
N VAL A 241 -20.38 -4.83 -12.87
CA VAL A 241 -19.33 -3.82 -12.88
C VAL A 241 -18.69 -3.93 -14.26
N THR A 242 -18.74 -2.84 -15.04
CA THR A 242 -18.31 -2.89 -16.45
C THR A 242 -16.79 -3.08 -16.51
N ALA A 243 -16.24 -3.60 -17.60
CA ALA A 243 -14.80 -3.91 -17.69
C ALA A 243 -13.86 -2.72 -17.35
N ILE A 244 -14.35 -1.48 -17.47
CA ILE A 244 -13.65 -0.25 -17.07
C ILE A 244 -13.51 -0.16 -15.54
N ASP A 245 -14.55 -0.55 -14.80
CA ASP A 245 -14.57 -0.53 -13.35
C ASP A 245 -13.70 -1.64 -12.72
N ASN A 246 -13.54 -2.80 -13.39
CA ASN A 246 -12.69 -3.89 -12.91
C ASN A 246 -11.21 -3.48 -12.83
N GLN A 247 -10.73 -2.68 -13.78
CA GLN A 247 -9.34 -2.19 -13.80
C GLN A 247 -9.13 -0.99 -12.86
N ASP A 248 -10.18 -0.18 -12.66
CA ASP A 248 -10.24 0.87 -11.64
C ASP A 248 -10.15 0.32 -10.20
N VAL A 249 -10.72 -0.87 -9.97
CA VAL A 249 -10.66 -1.57 -8.69
C VAL A 249 -9.24 -2.05 -8.39
N VAL A 250 -8.52 -2.59 -9.38
CA VAL A 250 -7.10 -2.98 -9.22
C VAL A 250 -6.22 -1.75 -8.98
N ALA A 251 -6.43 -0.68 -9.74
CA ALA A 251 -5.77 0.62 -9.57
C ALA A 251 -5.82 1.15 -8.12
N ARG A 252 -7.01 1.16 -7.52
CA ARG A 252 -7.24 1.77 -6.20
C ARG A 252 -6.61 1.00 -5.04
N ARG A 253 -6.23 -0.27 -5.26
CA ARG A 253 -5.67 -1.16 -4.24
C ARG A 253 -4.19 -0.94 -3.97
N HIS A 254 -3.46 -0.38 -4.91
CA HIS A 254 -2.06 -0.08 -4.69
C HIS A 254 -1.87 1.38 -4.30
N ALA A 255 -0.91 1.64 -3.42
CA ALA A 255 -0.60 2.99 -3.01
C ALA A 255 0.35 3.63 -4.03
N PHE A 256 -0.12 4.56 -4.84
CA PHE A 256 0.78 5.33 -5.70
C PHE A 256 1.68 6.21 -4.82
N TRP A 257 2.98 6.16 -5.07
CA TRP A 257 3.93 7.00 -4.33
C TRP A 257 4.17 8.34 -5.03
N THR A 258 3.99 8.43 -6.34
CA THR A 258 4.17 9.66 -7.14
C THR A 258 2.92 10.50 -7.28
N GLU A 259 1.73 9.89 -7.29
CA GLU A 259 0.49 10.59 -7.61
C GLU A 259 -0.19 11.06 -6.33
N GLY A 260 -0.37 12.38 -6.19
CA GLY A 260 -0.94 13.04 -5.01
C GLY A 260 -2.43 12.82 -4.78
N MET A 261 -2.91 11.59 -4.83
CA MET A 261 -4.29 11.21 -4.56
C MET A 261 -4.41 10.41 -3.26
N HIS A 262 -5.65 10.26 -2.81
CA HIS A 262 -6.11 9.37 -1.74
C HIS A 262 -5.61 7.91 -1.84
N HIS A 263 -5.09 7.45 -2.97
CA HIS A 263 -4.51 6.11 -3.12
C HIS A 263 -3.31 5.84 -2.19
N SER A 264 -2.59 6.89 -1.76
CA SER A 264 -1.50 6.78 -0.78
C SER A 264 -1.97 6.53 0.66
N LEU A 265 -3.27 6.55 0.91
CA LEU A 265 -3.89 6.42 2.22
C LEU A 265 -4.70 5.13 2.36
N ARG A 266 -4.68 4.57 3.55
CA ARG A 266 -5.58 3.52 4.00
C ARG A 266 -6.19 3.89 5.33
N SER A 267 -7.22 3.16 5.71
CA SER A 267 -8.04 3.38 6.88
C SER A 267 -8.16 2.11 7.69
N THR A 268 -8.37 2.32 8.99
CA THR A 268 -8.68 1.26 9.93
C THR A 268 -10.19 1.07 10.13
N PHE A 269 -11.03 1.73 9.34
CA PHE A 269 -12.48 1.57 9.44
C PHE A 269 -12.93 0.14 9.18
N MET A 270 -12.39 -0.53 8.17
CA MET A 270 -12.57 -1.97 7.98
C MET A 270 -11.44 -2.74 8.65
N PRO A 271 -11.67 -4.00 9.08
CA PRO A 271 -10.59 -4.86 9.56
C PRO A 271 -9.53 -5.06 8.46
N PRO A 272 -8.30 -5.45 8.81
CA PRO A 272 -7.32 -5.83 7.81
C PRO A 272 -7.71 -7.17 7.16
N PHE A 273 -7.42 -7.33 5.88
CA PHE A 273 -7.70 -8.57 5.14
C PHE A 273 -6.53 -8.99 4.25
N LYS A 274 -6.55 -10.27 3.89
CA LYS A 274 -5.56 -10.89 3.02
C LYS A 274 -5.96 -10.81 1.55
N SER A 275 -7.24 -11.04 1.26
CA SER A 275 -7.85 -10.92 -0.06
C SER A 275 -9.04 -9.96 0.00
N ILE A 276 -9.29 -9.29 -1.12
CA ILE A 276 -10.50 -8.49 -1.29
C ILE A 276 -11.77 -9.35 -1.16
N GLU A 277 -11.71 -10.62 -1.53
CA GLU A 277 -12.83 -11.57 -1.44
C GLU A 277 -13.24 -11.84 0.02
N ASP A 278 -12.32 -11.64 0.97
CA ASP A 278 -12.60 -11.76 2.41
C ASP A 278 -13.34 -10.53 2.96
N CYS A 279 -13.42 -9.45 2.17
CA CYS A 279 -14.09 -8.22 2.56
C CYS A 279 -15.59 -8.32 2.28
N VAL A 280 -16.35 -8.75 3.30
CA VAL A 280 -17.82 -8.81 3.24
C VAL A 280 -18.39 -7.46 3.69
N ILE A 281 -18.92 -6.68 2.77
CA ILE A 281 -19.53 -5.36 3.04
C ILE A 281 -21.03 -5.40 2.78
N SER A 282 -21.80 -4.72 3.63
CA SER A 282 -23.22 -4.43 3.40
C SER A 282 -23.52 -3.04 3.95
N PHE A 283 -23.01 -2.01 3.26
CA PHE A 283 -23.21 -0.60 3.60
C PHE A 283 -23.36 0.29 2.36
N GLY A 284 -24.39 0.05 1.54
CA GLY A 284 -24.90 1.01 0.56
C GLY A 284 -24.31 0.93 -0.86
N PRO A 285 -24.69 1.86 -1.76
CA PRO A 285 -24.44 1.72 -3.20
C PRO A 285 -22.97 1.81 -3.65
N ASP A 286 -22.05 2.23 -2.77
CA ASP A 286 -20.61 2.41 -3.04
C ASP A 286 -19.72 1.35 -2.33
N GLU A 287 -20.34 0.27 -1.83
CA GLU A 287 -19.73 -0.80 -1.01
C GLU A 287 -18.30 -1.17 -1.42
N TRP A 288 -18.04 -1.58 -2.66
CA TRP A 288 -16.73 -2.06 -3.14
C TRP A 288 -15.55 -1.11 -2.89
N ARG A 289 -15.82 0.19 -2.77
CA ARG A 289 -14.78 1.21 -2.60
C ARG A 289 -14.16 1.15 -1.22
N ASP A 290 -14.92 0.83 -0.18
CA ASP A 290 -14.45 0.89 1.20
C ASP A 290 -13.35 -0.15 1.49
N CYS A 291 -13.42 -1.32 0.87
CA CYS A 291 -12.35 -2.32 0.97
C CYS A 291 -11.07 -1.85 0.28
N ASN A 292 -11.14 -1.18 -0.86
CA ASN A 292 -9.93 -0.74 -1.56
C ASN A 292 -9.07 0.24 -0.74
N TYR A 293 -9.63 0.88 0.29
CA TYR A 293 -8.92 1.79 1.20
C TYR A 293 -8.62 1.19 2.58
N SER A 294 -8.63 -0.14 2.71
CA SER A 294 -8.27 -0.81 3.95
C SER A 294 -6.85 -1.37 3.88
N PHE A 295 -6.21 -1.53 5.04
CA PHE A 295 -4.90 -2.18 5.10
C PHE A 295 -5.01 -3.69 4.84
N GLY A 296 -3.93 -4.28 4.37
CA GLY A 296 -3.89 -5.69 4.06
C GLY A 296 -2.49 -6.15 3.68
N SER A 297 -2.30 -7.47 3.73
CA SER A 297 -1.00 -8.07 3.41
C SER A 297 -1.16 -9.47 2.83
N PRO A 298 -0.28 -9.88 1.91
CA PRO A 298 -0.19 -11.27 1.44
C PRO A 298 0.35 -12.23 2.51
N HIS A 299 0.93 -11.69 3.59
CA HIS A 299 1.49 -12.51 4.68
C HIS A 299 0.41 -13.32 5.39
N GLN A 300 0.79 -14.51 5.85
CA GLN A 300 -0.13 -15.37 6.60
C GLN A 300 -0.33 -14.85 8.03
N GLY A 301 -1.60 -14.74 8.45
CA GLY A 301 -1.98 -14.43 9.83
C GLY A 301 -2.03 -12.95 10.17
N GLY A 302 -1.79 -12.03 9.23
CA GLY A 302 -1.79 -10.59 9.49
C GLY A 302 -0.79 -9.79 8.65
N LEU A 303 -0.51 -8.58 9.11
CA LEU A 303 0.28 -7.58 8.38
C LEU A 303 1.24 -6.81 9.29
N HIS A 304 2.24 -6.15 8.71
CA HIS A 304 3.07 -5.20 9.46
C HIS A 304 2.49 -3.79 9.43
N MET A 305 2.42 -3.19 10.63
CA MET A 305 2.06 -1.80 10.85
C MET A 305 3.22 -1.05 11.48
N GLY A 306 3.50 0.14 10.97
CA GLY A 306 4.38 1.13 11.59
C GLY A 306 3.59 1.96 12.59
N MET A 307 4.11 2.04 13.80
CA MET A 307 3.61 2.88 14.88
C MET A 307 4.24 4.28 14.81
N ALA A 308 3.56 5.28 15.37
CA ALA A 308 4.04 6.65 15.39
C ALA A 308 5.28 6.87 16.28
N ASP A 309 5.63 5.92 17.15
CA ASP A 309 6.86 5.92 17.95
C ASP A 309 8.09 5.39 17.18
N GLY A 310 7.89 4.93 15.95
CA GLY A 310 8.93 4.37 15.11
C GLY A 310 9.01 2.84 15.12
N SER A 311 8.25 2.15 15.99
CA SER A 311 8.26 0.69 16.09
C SER A 311 7.42 0.03 14.97
N ILE A 312 7.79 -1.20 14.58
CA ILE A 312 7.01 -2.00 13.64
C ILE A 312 6.38 -3.16 14.40
N ARG A 313 5.06 -3.29 14.31
CA ARG A 313 4.29 -4.36 14.94
C ARG A 313 3.64 -5.25 13.88
N PHE A 314 3.65 -6.55 14.12
CA PHE A 314 2.82 -7.46 13.34
C PHE A 314 1.44 -7.52 13.99
N VAL A 315 0.41 -7.18 13.23
CA VAL A 315 -0.98 -7.13 13.68
C VAL A 315 -1.72 -8.30 13.05
N SER A 316 -2.46 -9.04 13.88
CA SER A 316 -3.26 -10.19 13.42
C SER A 316 -4.41 -9.74 12.53
N GLU A 317 -4.75 -10.52 11.50
CA GLU A 317 -5.98 -10.32 10.72
C GLU A 317 -7.25 -10.51 11.56
N TYR A 318 -7.14 -11.20 12.70
CA TYR A 318 -8.23 -11.46 13.65
C TYR A 318 -8.29 -10.45 14.81
N ILE A 319 -7.65 -9.27 14.67
CA ILE A 319 -7.72 -8.21 15.68
C ILE A 319 -9.18 -7.76 15.89
N TYR A 320 -9.55 -7.47 17.14
CA TYR A 320 -10.85 -6.87 17.44
C TYR A 320 -11.00 -5.54 16.71
N LEU A 321 -12.10 -5.38 15.96
CA LEU A 321 -12.33 -4.22 15.10
C LEU A 321 -12.30 -2.88 15.88
N SER A 322 -12.77 -2.86 17.13
CA SER A 322 -12.68 -1.68 17.98
C SER A 322 -11.23 -1.28 18.27
N THR A 323 -10.39 -2.23 18.67
CA THR A 323 -8.96 -1.99 18.90
C THR A 323 -8.26 -1.52 17.63
N TRP A 324 -8.54 -2.18 16.50
CA TRP A 324 -7.98 -1.79 15.20
C TRP A 324 -8.34 -0.37 14.80
N ARG A 325 -9.62 0.01 14.94
CA ARG A 325 -10.10 1.37 14.65
C ARG A 325 -9.44 2.40 15.54
N SER A 326 -9.43 2.20 16.86
CA SER A 326 -8.81 3.12 17.82
C SER A 326 -7.32 3.29 17.56
N MET A 327 -6.59 2.23 17.21
CA MET A 327 -5.17 2.34 16.85
C MET A 327 -4.92 3.11 15.55
N GLY A 328 -5.91 3.25 14.67
CA GLY A 328 -5.78 4.14 13.50
C GLY A 328 -5.97 5.61 13.83
N SER A 329 -6.69 5.93 14.91
CA SER A 329 -6.93 7.30 15.33
C SER A 329 -5.77 7.85 16.19
N MET A 330 -5.58 9.16 16.12
CA MET A 330 -4.61 9.88 16.95
C MET A 330 -5.26 10.54 18.18
N ASN A 331 -6.61 10.52 18.27
CA ASN A 331 -7.38 11.18 19.33
C ASN A 331 -8.69 10.46 19.70
N GLU A 332 -8.78 9.15 19.47
CA GLU A 332 -9.84 8.27 19.96
C GLU A 332 -9.32 7.51 21.18
N LEU A 333 -9.66 7.97 22.39
CA LEU A 333 -9.24 7.33 23.65
C LEU A 333 -9.37 5.81 23.56
N THR A 334 -8.24 5.12 23.36
CA THR A 334 -8.21 3.67 23.23
C THR A 334 -8.88 3.07 24.46
N PRO A 335 -9.89 2.17 24.33
CA PRO A 335 -10.36 1.41 25.48
C PRO A 335 -9.16 0.65 26.03
N GLN A 336 -8.71 1.01 27.23
CA GLN A 336 -7.56 0.39 27.88
C GLN A 336 -7.76 -1.13 27.92
N ALA A 337 -7.04 -1.87 27.08
CA ALA A 337 -7.04 -3.32 27.07
C ALA A 337 -5.69 -3.85 26.57
N LEU A 338 -4.73 -3.97 27.50
CA LEU A 338 -3.82 -5.11 27.60
C LEU A 338 -3.66 -5.50 29.07
#